data_AF-A0A8J8F096-F1
#
_entry.id   AF-A0A8J8F096-F1
#
_cell.length_a   1.000
_cell.length_b   1.000
_cell.length_c   1.000
_cell.angle_alpha   90.00
_cell.angle_beta   90.00
_cell.angle_gamma   90.00
#
_symmetry.space_group_name_H-M   'P 1'
#
loop_
_entity.id
_entity.type
_entity.pdbx_description
1 polymer ?
#
loop_
_entity_poly.entity_id
_entity_poly.type
_entity_poly.pdbx_seq_one_letter_code
_entity_poly.pdbx_strand_id
1 'polypeptide(L)'
;MASDKRLVATVNLRTLEVTIHSSVRFKCVENCGRCCRELEIPLRDEDIERIEDLGYNAWEFVDYEKSFYRGDKFLGYAIKKNPVTDECVFLDPETKRCRIYRERPLACRLYPFVFVKHGETMEVYIRMDPFCPGVNHPDGEEVTGEFLLREYGDIIREYQSKLGNVQKKR
;
A
#
# COMPACT_ATOMS: atom_id res chain seq x y z
N MET A 1 -20.90 -2.06 -1.05
CA MET A 1 -20.87 -0.93 -0.09
C MET A 1 -19.62 -0.11 -0.42
N ALA A 2 -19.75 1.17 -0.72
CA ALA A 2 -18.58 2.01 -1.01
C ALA A 2 -17.73 2.07 0.28
N SER A 3 -16.49 1.60 0.22
CA SER A 3 -15.55 1.66 1.34
C SER A 3 -15.37 3.14 1.70
N ASP A 4 -15.81 3.51 2.91
CA ASP A 4 -15.73 4.88 3.39
C ASP A 4 -14.24 5.29 3.45
N LYS A 5 -13.90 6.34 2.72
CA LYS A 5 -12.53 6.84 2.63
C LYS A 5 -12.56 8.35 2.86
N ARG A 6 -11.62 8.83 3.66
CA ARG A 6 -11.51 10.25 3.99
C ARG A 6 -10.32 10.86 3.28
N LEU A 7 -10.51 12.01 2.64
CA LEU A 7 -9.40 12.78 2.07
C LEU A 7 -8.53 13.33 3.21
N VAL A 8 -7.25 12.95 3.22
CA VAL A 8 -6.29 13.36 4.25
C VAL A 8 -5.40 14.48 3.75
N ALA A 9 -4.88 14.34 2.52
CA ALA A 9 -3.96 15.30 1.96
C ALA A 9 -4.03 15.36 0.43
N THR A 10 -3.53 16.45 -0.14
CA THR A 10 -3.16 16.56 -1.55
C THR A 10 -1.69 16.90 -1.66
N VAL A 11 -0.97 16.24 -2.58
CA VAL A 11 0.44 16.52 -2.87
C VAL A 11 0.56 17.05 -4.30
N ASN A 12 1.20 18.20 -4.46
CA ASN A 12 1.59 18.69 -5.78
C ASN A 12 2.81 17.90 -6.25
N LEU A 13 2.68 17.12 -7.33
CA LEU A 13 3.75 16.25 -7.81
C LEU A 13 4.90 17.03 -8.47
N ARG A 14 4.76 18.32 -8.79
CA ARG A 14 5.87 19.16 -9.27
C ARG A 14 6.67 19.76 -8.13
N THR A 15 6.00 20.37 -7.15
CA THR A 15 6.65 21.11 -6.06
C THR A 15 6.89 20.25 -4.82
N LEU A 16 6.23 19.09 -4.71
CA LEU A 16 6.14 18.25 -3.51
C LEU A 16 5.48 18.94 -2.31
N GLU A 17 4.80 20.07 -2.54
CA GLU A 17 4.02 20.73 -1.52
C GLU A 17 2.82 19.87 -1.12
N VAL A 18 2.59 19.75 0.18
CA VAL A 18 1.51 18.96 0.76
C VAL A 18 0.49 19.88 1.43
N THR A 19 -0.77 19.73 1.08
CA THR A 19 -1.91 20.37 1.76
C THR A 19 -2.66 19.32 2.55
N ILE A 20 -2.81 19.52 3.87
CA ILE A 20 -3.57 18.63 4.75
C ILE A 20 -5.04 19.09 4.79
N HIS A 21 -5.96 18.16 4.61
CA HIS A 21 -7.41 18.39 4.58
C HIS A 21 -8.12 17.83 5.82
N SER A 22 -7.55 16.83 6.50
CA SER A 22 -8.13 16.30 7.73
C SER A 22 -7.08 15.71 8.68
N SER A 23 -7.19 16.00 9.99
CA SER A 23 -6.26 15.47 11.00
C SER A 23 -6.60 14.00 11.30
N VAL A 24 -5.68 13.11 10.91
CA VAL A 24 -5.70 11.67 11.18
C VAL A 24 -4.45 11.34 11.98
N ARG A 25 -4.55 10.38 12.92
CA ARG A 25 -3.38 9.72 13.51
C ARG A 25 -3.28 8.30 12.99
N PHE A 26 -2.07 7.81 12.75
CA PHE A 26 -1.86 6.45 12.27
C PHE A 26 -0.68 5.79 12.96
N LYS A 27 -0.86 4.52 13.31
CA LYS A 27 0.22 3.61 13.71
C LYS A 27 -0.13 2.20 13.25
N CYS A 28 0.83 1.50 12.67
CA CYS A 28 0.68 0.06 12.48
C CYS A 28 0.71 -0.62 13.86
N VAL A 29 -0.41 -1.20 14.28
CA VAL A 29 -0.54 -1.85 15.59
C VAL A 29 0.32 -3.11 15.64
N GLU A 30 1.12 -3.23 16.70
CA GLU A 30 1.98 -4.39 16.91
C GLU A 30 1.15 -5.67 17.09
N ASN A 31 1.66 -6.80 16.60
CA ASN A 31 1.02 -8.11 16.69
C ASN A 31 -0.43 -8.17 16.15
N CYS A 32 -0.80 -7.22 15.26
CA CYS A 32 -2.15 -7.15 14.71
C CYS A 32 -2.39 -8.21 13.62
N GLY A 33 -1.60 -8.19 12.54
CA GLY A 33 -1.71 -9.11 11.41
C GLY A 33 -3.02 -9.03 10.59
N ARG A 34 -3.97 -8.15 10.93
CA ARG A 34 -5.31 -8.15 10.31
C ARG A 34 -5.27 -7.92 8.80
N CYS A 35 -4.41 -7.03 8.31
CA CYS A 35 -4.22 -6.84 6.86
C CYS A 35 -3.76 -8.11 6.14
N CYS A 36 -2.99 -8.98 6.81
CA CYS A 36 -2.54 -10.26 6.25
C CYS A 36 -3.65 -11.32 6.21
N ARG A 37 -4.73 -11.16 7.00
CA ARG A 37 -5.87 -12.09 7.04
C ARG A 37 -6.98 -11.65 6.09
N GLU A 38 -7.31 -10.36 6.14
CA GLU A 38 -8.53 -9.82 5.53
C GLU A 38 -8.32 -9.32 4.09
N LEU A 39 -7.10 -8.92 3.73
CA LEU A 39 -6.86 -8.29 2.42
C LEU A 39 -6.36 -9.31 1.40
N GLU A 40 -6.83 -9.13 0.17
CA GLU A 40 -6.23 -9.73 -1.00
C GLU A 40 -5.26 -8.72 -1.62
N ILE A 41 -4.01 -9.13 -1.78
CA ILE A 41 -2.92 -8.24 -2.16
C ILE A 41 -2.52 -8.55 -3.61
N PRO A 42 -2.71 -7.63 -4.56
CA PRO A 42 -2.09 -7.76 -5.87
C PRO A 42 -0.57 -7.58 -5.76
N LEU A 43 0.18 -8.44 -6.43
CA LEU A 43 1.61 -8.37 -6.61
C LEU A 43 1.90 -7.80 -8.00
N ARG A 44 2.66 -6.71 -8.06
CA ARG A 44 3.25 -6.25 -9.32
C ARG A 44 4.49 -7.07 -9.64
N ASP A 45 4.92 -7.03 -10.89
CA ASP A 45 6.15 -7.69 -11.32
C ASP A 45 7.35 -7.24 -10.47
N GLU A 46 7.46 -5.93 -10.17
CA GLU A 46 8.54 -5.40 -9.33
C GLU A 46 8.42 -5.79 -7.83
N ASP A 47 7.24 -6.26 -7.39
CA ASP A 47 7.06 -6.82 -6.06
C ASP A 47 7.44 -8.30 -6.04
N ILE A 48 7.22 -9.05 -7.13
CA ILE A 48 7.66 -10.45 -7.28
C ILE A 48 9.19 -10.50 -7.31
N GLU A 49 9.83 -9.73 -8.20
CA GLU A 49 11.29 -9.69 -8.34
C GLU A 49 11.98 -9.39 -6.99
N ARG A 50 11.48 -8.39 -6.26
CA ARG A 50 12.05 -7.99 -4.96
C ARG A 50 11.92 -9.07 -3.89
N ILE A 51 10.84 -9.85 -3.92
CA ILE A 51 10.65 -10.96 -2.97
C ILE A 51 11.53 -12.15 -3.38
N GLU A 52 11.74 -12.38 -4.67
CA GLU A 52 12.67 -13.41 -5.15
C GLU A 52 14.13 -13.09 -4.78
N ASP A 53 14.52 -11.82 -4.79
CA ASP A 53 15.84 -11.36 -4.31
C ASP A 53 16.09 -11.67 -2.81
N LEU A 54 15.04 -11.93 -2.03
CA LEU A 54 15.16 -12.40 -0.64
C LEU A 54 15.39 -13.91 -0.52
N GLY A 55 15.38 -14.64 -1.64
CA GLY A 55 15.58 -16.09 -1.71
C GLY A 55 14.30 -16.92 -1.71
N TYR A 56 13.12 -16.31 -1.87
CA TYR A 56 11.88 -17.03 -2.09
C TYR A 56 11.71 -17.37 -3.57
N ASN A 57 11.04 -18.47 -3.88
CA ASN A 57 10.62 -18.76 -5.25
C ASN A 57 9.19 -18.24 -5.47
N ALA A 58 8.88 -17.67 -6.64
CA ALA A 58 7.55 -17.14 -6.93
C ALA A 58 6.40 -18.12 -6.65
N TRP A 59 6.55 -19.41 -6.94
CA TRP A 59 5.50 -20.43 -6.70
C TRP A 59 5.13 -20.62 -5.21
N GLU A 60 5.99 -20.19 -4.28
CA GLU A 60 5.75 -20.24 -2.84
C GLU A 60 4.80 -19.14 -2.37
N PHE A 61 4.77 -17.99 -3.07
CA PHE A 61 4.07 -16.80 -2.59
C PHE A 61 3.17 -16.10 -3.60
N VAL A 62 3.20 -16.49 -4.87
CA VAL A 62 2.29 -16.00 -5.90
C VAL A 62 1.17 -17.02 -6.09
N ASP A 63 -0.06 -16.54 -6.10
CA ASP A 63 -1.24 -17.30 -6.50
C ASP A 63 -1.62 -16.94 -7.94
N TYR A 64 -1.14 -17.75 -8.89
CA TYR A 64 -1.37 -17.56 -10.31
C TYR A 64 -2.81 -17.85 -10.77
N GLU A 65 -3.63 -18.46 -9.91
CA GLU A 65 -5.05 -18.71 -10.20
C GLU A 65 -5.90 -17.46 -9.96
N LYS A 66 -5.35 -16.48 -9.24
CA LYS A 66 -6.05 -15.27 -8.83
C LYS A 66 -5.38 -14.02 -9.37
N SER A 67 -6.12 -13.29 -10.19
CA SER A 67 -5.63 -12.11 -10.90
C SER A 67 -6.48 -10.87 -10.61
N PHE A 68 -5.82 -9.70 -10.59
CA PHE A 68 -6.46 -8.41 -10.37
C PHE A 68 -6.45 -7.56 -11.64
N TYR A 69 -7.57 -6.88 -11.88
CA TYR A 69 -7.74 -6.00 -13.03
C TYR A 69 -8.34 -4.65 -12.62
N ARG A 70 -8.03 -3.61 -13.40
CA ARG A 70 -8.74 -2.32 -13.38
C ARG A 70 -9.26 -2.04 -14.78
N GLY A 71 -10.55 -2.30 -15.01
CA GLY A 71 -11.07 -2.43 -16.37
C GLY A 71 -10.32 -3.55 -17.09
N ASP A 72 -9.85 -3.31 -18.30
CA ASP A 72 -9.09 -4.30 -19.08
C ASP A 72 -7.60 -4.37 -18.72
N LYS A 73 -7.14 -3.53 -17.79
CA LYS A 73 -5.74 -3.49 -17.39
C LYS A 73 -5.44 -4.54 -16.32
N PHE A 74 -4.62 -5.53 -16.67
CA PHE A 74 -4.00 -6.44 -15.69
C PHE A 74 -3.14 -5.67 -14.69
N LEU A 75 -3.34 -5.95 -13.40
CA LEU A 75 -2.60 -5.31 -12.31
C LEU A 75 -1.60 -6.25 -11.64
N GLY A 76 -1.77 -7.57 -11.79
CA GLY A 76 -0.96 -8.56 -11.12
C GLY A 76 -1.74 -9.76 -10.61
N TYR A 77 -0.99 -10.77 -10.15
CA TYR A 77 -1.52 -11.93 -9.44
C TYR A 77 -1.66 -11.66 -7.95
N ALA A 78 -2.38 -12.50 -7.23
CA ALA A 78 -2.52 -12.36 -5.78
C ALA A 78 -1.29 -12.87 -5.03
N ILE A 79 -1.04 -12.30 -3.86
CA ILE A 79 -0.22 -12.97 -2.85
C ILE A 79 -0.96 -14.21 -2.37
N LYS A 80 -0.22 -15.30 -2.23
CA LYS A 80 -0.76 -16.58 -1.79
C LYS A 80 -1.18 -16.52 -0.32
N LYS A 81 -2.23 -17.26 -0.01
CA LYS A 81 -2.67 -17.54 1.36
C LYS A 81 -2.34 -18.98 1.75
N ASN A 82 -2.05 -19.19 3.03
CA ASN A 82 -1.89 -20.52 3.58
C ASN A 82 -3.23 -21.27 3.48
N PRO A 83 -3.26 -22.49 2.90
CA PRO A 83 -4.51 -23.20 2.65
C PRO A 83 -5.22 -23.69 3.92
N VAL A 84 -4.53 -23.74 5.06
CA VAL A 84 -5.10 -24.16 6.35
C VAL A 84 -5.62 -22.96 7.14
N THR A 85 -4.86 -21.86 7.20
CA THR A 85 -5.22 -20.70 8.03
C THR A 85 -5.96 -19.60 7.28
N ASP A 86 -5.95 -19.63 5.94
CA ASP A 86 -6.42 -18.55 5.06
C ASP A 86 -5.74 -17.18 5.33
N GLU A 87 -4.53 -17.20 5.87
CA GLU A 87 -3.71 -16.01 6.12
C GLU A 87 -2.61 -15.87 5.07
N CYS A 88 -2.13 -14.66 4.79
CA CYS A 88 -0.98 -14.42 3.92
C CYS A 88 0.21 -15.31 4.31
N VAL A 89 0.86 -15.92 3.31
CA VAL A 89 2.01 -16.83 3.53
C VAL A 89 3.18 -16.19 4.29
N PHE A 90 3.29 -14.84 4.29
CA PHE A 90 4.34 -14.13 5.02
C PHE A 90 3.96 -13.73 6.45
N LEU A 91 2.74 -14.02 6.91
CA LEU A 91 2.36 -13.76 8.30
C LEU A 91 3.05 -14.77 9.21
N ASP A 92 3.81 -14.26 10.18
CA ASP A 92 4.37 -15.08 11.24
C ASP A 92 3.27 -15.50 12.24
N PRO A 93 3.05 -16.81 12.46
CA PRO A 93 1.91 -17.27 13.25
C PRO A 93 2.06 -16.99 14.75
N GLU A 94 3.28 -16.79 15.26
CA GLU A 94 3.54 -16.55 16.68
C GLU A 94 3.49 -15.06 17.00
N THR A 95 4.26 -14.27 16.25
CA THR A 95 4.40 -12.82 16.49
C THR A 95 3.31 -12.00 15.81
N LYS A 96 2.58 -12.57 14.86
CA LYS A 96 1.61 -11.88 13.98
C LYS A 96 2.22 -10.71 13.21
N ARG A 97 3.55 -10.74 12.98
CA ARG A 97 4.29 -9.77 12.17
C ARG A 97 4.52 -10.32 10.76
N CYS A 98 4.66 -9.43 9.78
CA CYS A 98 5.02 -9.85 8.43
C CYS A 98 6.52 -10.14 8.37
N ARG A 99 6.90 -11.34 7.90
CA ARG A 99 8.31 -11.77 7.80
C ARG A 99 9.12 -10.94 6.79
N ILE A 100 8.46 -10.34 5.80
CA ILE A 100 9.07 -9.48 4.78
C ILE A 100 8.68 -8.01 4.95
N TYR A 101 8.41 -7.53 6.16
CA TYR A 101 7.80 -6.21 6.38
C TYR A 101 8.53 -5.04 5.67
N ARG A 102 9.86 -5.07 5.62
CA ARG A 102 10.67 -4.03 4.94
C ARG A 102 10.51 -4.06 3.42
N GLU A 103 10.38 -5.25 2.84
CA GLU A 103 10.24 -5.48 1.40
C GLU A 103 8.80 -5.78 0.98
N ARG A 104 7.83 -5.45 1.83
CA ARG A 104 6.42 -5.76 1.59
C ARG A 104 5.94 -5.20 0.24
N PRO A 105 5.03 -5.89 -0.46
CA PRO A 105 4.48 -5.42 -1.74
C PRO A 105 3.89 -4.01 -1.64
N LEU A 106 3.84 -3.29 -2.77
CA LEU A 106 3.34 -1.91 -2.76
C LEU A 106 1.94 -1.78 -2.15
N ALA A 107 1.01 -2.68 -2.48
CA ALA A 107 -0.33 -2.67 -1.90
C ALA A 107 -0.31 -2.81 -0.36
N CYS A 108 0.60 -3.62 0.20
CA CYS A 108 0.82 -3.72 1.65
C CYS A 108 1.44 -2.46 2.24
N ARG A 109 2.35 -1.79 1.53
CA ARG A 109 2.96 -0.52 1.97
C ARG A 109 1.92 0.59 2.05
N LEU A 110 1.05 0.67 1.04
CA LEU A 110 0.07 1.74 0.93
C LEU A 110 -1.05 1.62 1.96
N TYR A 111 -1.46 0.41 2.34
CA TYR A 111 -2.54 0.22 3.29
C TYR A 111 -2.23 0.84 4.67
N PRO A 112 -3.17 1.61 5.30
CA PRO A 112 -4.58 1.82 4.91
C PRO A 112 -4.83 3.04 4.02
N PHE A 113 -3.77 3.69 3.54
CA PHE A 113 -3.85 4.83 2.65
C PHE A 113 -4.15 4.41 1.20
N VAL A 114 -4.76 5.32 0.47
CA VAL A 114 -5.09 5.15 -0.95
C VAL A 114 -4.64 6.41 -1.68
N PHE A 115 -3.77 6.22 -2.66
CA PHE A 115 -3.20 7.28 -3.47
C PHE A 115 -3.89 7.32 -4.82
N VAL A 116 -4.44 8.49 -5.18
CA VAL A 116 -5.16 8.69 -6.44
C VAL A 116 -4.54 9.87 -7.17
N LYS A 117 -4.01 9.64 -8.37
CA LYS A 117 -3.39 10.69 -9.18
C LYS A 117 -4.39 11.35 -10.11
N HIS A 118 -4.47 12.67 -10.06
CA HIS A 118 -5.24 13.53 -10.94
C HIS A 118 -4.33 14.60 -11.56
N GLY A 119 -3.89 14.37 -12.81
CA GLY A 119 -2.95 15.28 -13.46
C GLY A 119 -1.65 15.40 -12.65
N GLU A 120 -1.37 16.60 -12.15
CA GLU A 120 -0.20 16.96 -11.35
C GLU A 120 -0.44 16.84 -9.83
N THR A 121 -1.67 16.51 -9.42
CA THR A 121 -2.05 16.36 -8.02
C THR A 121 -2.15 14.88 -7.67
N MET A 122 -1.62 14.52 -6.51
CA MET A 122 -1.86 13.24 -5.86
C MET A 122 -2.76 13.45 -4.65
N GLU A 123 -3.95 12.88 -4.68
CA GLU A 123 -4.84 12.82 -3.53
C GLU A 123 -4.47 11.61 -2.66
N VAL A 124 -4.35 11.84 -1.36
CA VAL A 124 -4.08 10.82 -0.36
C VAL A 124 -5.32 10.69 0.51
N TYR A 125 -5.98 9.55 0.38
CA TYR A 125 -7.09 9.14 1.21
C TYR A 125 -6.62 8.15 2.27
N ILE A 126 -7.39 8.03 3.34
CA ILE A 126 -7.29 6.90 4.26
C ILE A 126 -8.63 6.15 4.26
N ARG A 127 -8.57 4.82 4.24
CA ARG A 127 -9.77 3.99 4.44
C ARG A 127 -10.19 4.11 5.90
N MET A 128 -11.41 4.57 6.13
CA MET A 128 -12.03 4.66 7.46
C MET A 128 -12.72 3.34 7.87
N ASP A 129 -12.71 2.37 6.96
CA ASP A 129 -13.22 1.02 7.12
C ASP A 129 -12.68 0.33 8.40
N PRO A 130 -13.51 -0.37 9.20
CA PRO A 130 -13.12 -1.03 10.47
C PRO A 130 -11.98 -2.06 10.40
N PHE A 131 -11.40 -2.33 9.24
CA PHE A 131 -10.33 -3.32 9.10
C PHE A 131 -8.98 -2.88 9.67
N CYS A 132 -8.68 -1.59 9.82
CA CYS A 132 -7.39 -1.17 10.39
C CYS A 132 -7.54 -0.53 11.78
N PRO A 133 -7.19 -1.23 12.89
CA PRO A 133 -7.21 -0.64 14.23
C PRO A 133 -6.13 0.44 14.44
N GLY A 134 -5.24 0.63 13.46
CA GLY A 134 -4.21 1.66 13.48
C GLY A 134 -4.72 3.07 13.13
N VAL A 135 -5.88 3.17 12.50
CA VAL A 135 -6.48 4.45 12.13
C VAL A 135 -7.04 5.13 13.37
N ASN A 136 -6.61 6.36 13.63
CA ASN A 136 -6.89 7.15 14.83
C ASN A 136 -6.50 6.44 16.15
N HIS A 137 -5.50 5.57 16.11
CA HIS A 137 -4.96 4.97 17.32
C HIS A 137 -4.41 6.08 18.26
N PRO A 138 -4.64 6.01 19.59
CA PRO A 138 -4.17 7.04 20.53
C PRO A 138 -2.67 7.31 20.45
N ASP A 139 -1.88 6.25 20.30
CA ASP A 139 -0.41 6.31 20.10
C ASP A 139 0.01 6.52 18.63
N GLY A 140 -0.93 6.88 17.76
CA GLY A 140 -0.65 7.15 16.36
C GLY A 140 0.16 8.43 16.16
N GLU A 141 1.07 8.43 15.19
CA GLU A 141 1.68 9.67 14.71
C GLU A 141 0.64 10.45 13.89
N GLU A 142 0.65 11.77 14.00
CA GLU A 142 -0.20 12.60 13.14
C GLU A 142 0.25 12.51 11.68
N VAL A 143 -0.70 12.35 10.76
CA VAL A 143 -0.43 12.29 9.33
C VAL A 143 -0.22 13.70 8.80
N THR A 144 1.03 14.16 8.86
CA THR A 144 1.49 15.45 8.33
C THR A 144 2.10 15.32 6.93
N GLY A 145 2.46 16.45 6.31
CA GLY A 145 3.22 16.43 5.06
C GLY A 145 4.59 15.78 5.21
N GLU A 146 5.27 16.01 6.35
CA GLU A 146 6.53 15.36 6.68
C GLU A 146 6.37 13.84 6.80
N PHE A 147 5.34 13.38 7.52
CA PHE A 147 5.01 11.96 7.60
C PHE A 147 4.82 11.35 6.21
N LEU A 148 4.01 11.98 5.35
CA LEU A 148 3.72 11.44 4.02
C LEU A 148 4.97 11.37 3.13
N LEU A 149 5.81 12.40 3.16
CA LEU A 149 7.05 12.43 2.38
C LEU A 149 8.11 11.49 2.93
N ARG A 150 8.13 11.24 4.24
CA ARG A 150 9.05 10.28 4.88
C ARG A 150 8.65 8.83 4.56
N GLU A 151 7.38 8.49 4.72
CA GLU A 151 6.90 7.11 4.59
C GLU A 151 6.63 6.69 3.12
N TYR A 152 6.22 7.65 2.28
CA TYR A 152 5.79 7.39 0.90
C TYR A 152 6.52 8.25 -0.15
N GLY A 153 7.59 8.94 0.24
CA GLY A 153 8.31 9.85 -0.65
C GLY A 153 8.89 9.17 -1.89
N ASP A 154 9.34 7.91 -1.77
CA ASP A 154 9.82 7.11 -2.90
C ASP A 154 8.71 6.90 -3.94
N ILE A 155 7.52 6.52 -3.48
CA ILE A 155 6.34 6.31 -4.34
C ILE A 155 5.91 7.63 -4.97
N ILE A 156 5.83 8.72 -4.18
CA ILE A 156 5.45 10.05 -4.69
C ILE A 156 6.43 10.53 -5.77
N ARG A 157 7.74 10.32 -5.56
CA ARG A 157 8.80 10.69 -6.52
C ARG A 157 8.75 9.83 -7.79
N GLU A 158 8.37 8.57 -7.69
CA GLU A 158 8.14 7.71 -8.85
C GLU A 158 7.04 8.30 -9.76
N TYR A 159 5.96 8.83 -9.18
CA TYR A 159 4.91 9.50 -9.95
C TYR A 159 5.35 10.86 -10.51
N GLN A 160 6.17 11.61 -9.77
CA GLN A 160 6.77 12.86 -10.25
C GLN A 160 7.65 12.64 -11.49
N SER A 161 8.53 11.64 -11.48
CA SER A 161 9.42 11.35 -12.63
C SER A 161 8.62 10.97 -13.88
N LYS A 162 7.53 10.20 -13.69
CA LYS A 162 6.60 9.82 -14.77
C LYS A 162 5.88 11.01 -15.38
N LEU A 163 5.61 12.10 -14.65
CA LEU A 163 5.03 13.33 -15.23
C LEU A 163 5.95 13.99 -16.25
N GLY A 164 7.26 14.06 -15.97
CA GLY A 164 8.25 14.62 -16.90
C GLY A 164 8.39 13.81 -18.19
N ASN A 165 8.16 12.49 -18.13
CA ASN A 165 8.24 11.60 -19.29
C ASN A 165 6.99 11.65 -20.19
N VAL A 166 5.83 12.07 -19.68
CA VAL A 166 4.60 12.24 -20.47
C VAL A 166 4.67 13.49 -21.36
N GLN A 167 5.41 14.53 -20.96
CA GLN A 167 5.61 15.73 -21.77
C GLN A 167 6.52 15.52 -22.99
N LYS A 168 7.41 14.51 -22.98
CA LYS A 168 8.30 14.19 -24.11
C LYS A 168 7.65 13.34 -25.22
N LYS A 169 6.42 12.88 -25.01
CA LYS A 169 5.66 12.04 -25.98
C LYS A 169 4.50 12.79 -26.65
N ARG A 170 4.43 14.12 -26.52
CA ARG A 170 3.45 14.97 -27.19
C ARG A 170 4.12 15.87 -28.21
#